data_AF-A0A0M3AVZ4-F1
#
_entry.id   AF-A0A0M3AVZ4-F1
#
_cell.length_a   1.000
_cell.length_b   1.000
_cell.length_c   1.000
_cell.angle_alpha   90.00
_cell.angle_beta   90.00
_cell.angle_gamma   90.00
#
_symmetry.space_group_name_H-M   'P 1'
#
loop_
_entity.id
_entity.type
_entity.pdbx_description
1 polymer ?
#
loop_
_entity_poly.entity_id
_entity_poly.type
_entity_poly.pdbx_seq_one_letter_code
_entity_poly.pdbx_strand_id
1 'polypeptide(L)'
;MPPFDSPRDADRLIVYGLGTVGQAIVDDLLAEGINIELILDRGKGGESYRNIPVLAIEDAGDNRLTGKTILIGLHNHYVDINLLHASLLAAGAARILSPINLPELAPQARTRPGYWLDPGFSYAAHQCEFARIRNLLADEISRSLFDAILAYRQSGNIAECPVPSLEDEYTPIGL
;
A
#
# COMPACT_ATOMS: atom_id res chain seq x y z
N MET A 1 2.25 20.21 -11.96
CA MET A 1 2.95 19.93 -10.69
C MET A 1 4.34 19.43 -11.05
N PRO A 2 5.43 19.96 -10.46
CA PRO A 2 6.76 19.52 -10.82
C PRO A 2 6.98 18.07 -10.36
N PRO A 3 7.89 17.31 -11.00
CA PRO A 3 8.27 15.99 -10.52
C PRO A 3 8.87 16.16 -9.12
N PHE A 4 8.30 15.44 -8.16
CA PHE A 4 8.72 15.45 -6.76
C PHE A 4 10.22 15.19 -6.63
N ASP A 5 10.87 15.98 -5.78
CA ASP A 5 12.32 15.97 -5.58
C ASP A 5 12.85 14.55 -5.37
N SER A 6 13.98 14.26 -6.02
CA SER A 6 14.68 12.97 -6.03
C SER A 6 14.79 12.35 -4.62
N PRO A 7 14.74 11.01 -4.47
CA PRO A 7 14.67 10.30 -3.19
C PRO A 7 16.00 10.31 -2.42
N ARG A 8 16.53 11.49 -2.10
CA ARG A 8 17.65 11.67 -1.18
C ARG A 8 17.22 11.72 0.29
N ASP A 9 15.91 11.60 0.57
CA ASP A 9 15.34 11.28 1.89
C ASP A 9 15.28 9.75 2.16
N ALA A 10 16.22 9.00 1.56
CA ALA A 10 16.41 7.55 1.70
C ALA A 10 16.82 7.11 3.12
N ASP A 11 16.67 7.96 4.13
CA ASP A 11 17.25 7.67 5.43
C ASP A 11 16.43 6.68 6.25
N ARG A 12 15.10 6.53 6.08
CA ARG A 12 14.29 5.73 7.03
C ARG A 12 12.99 5.15 6.47
N LEU A 13 13.07 4.22 5.51
CA LEU A 13 11.93 3.40 5.10
C LEU A 13 11.68 2.29 6.14
N ILE A 14 10.41 2.08 6.48
CA ILE A 14 9.94 0.97 7.31
C ILE A 14 9.03 0.09 6.45
N VAL A 15 9.16 -1.24 6.54
CA VAL A 15 8.24 -2.17 5.88
C VAL A 15 7.31 -2.80 6.90
N TYR A 16 6.00 -2.73 6.69
CA TYR A 16 4.99 -3.37 7.54
C TYR A 16 4.51 -4.68 6.93
N GLY A 17 4.77 -5.79 7.60
CA GLY A 17 4.41 -7.15 7.20
C GLY A 17 5.58 -7.90 6.58
N LEU A 18 5.95 -9.03 7.19
CA LEU A 18 7.04 -9.91 6.77
C LEU A 18 6.52 -11.31 6.40
N GLY A 19 5.36 -11.38 5.76
CA GLY A 19 4.91 -12.58 5.05
C GLY A 19 5.70 -12.82 3.77
N THR A 20 5.29 -13.80 2.94
CA THR A 20 5.97 -14.13 1.68
C THR A 20 6.11 -12.93 0.74
N VAL A 21 5.05 -12.13 0.59
CA VAL A 21 5.06 -10.92 -0.24
C VAL A 21 5.95 -9.84 0.37
N GLY A 22 5.85 -9.61 1.68
CA GLY A 22 6.68 -8.65 2.39
C GLY A 22 8.18 -8.97 2.29
N GLN A 23 8.56 -10.25 2.40
CA GLN A 23 9.94 -10.70 2.18
C GLN A 23 10.43 -10.40 0.76
N ALA A 24 9.61 -10.69 -0.26
CA ALA A 24 9.97 -10.42 -1.65
C ALA A 24 10.12 -8.91 -1.91
N ILE A 25 9.24 -8.08 -1.34
CA ILE A 25 9.34 -6.62 -1.38
C ILE A 25 10.64 -6.14 -0.72
N VAL A 26 10.98 -6.66 0.46
CA VAL A 26 12.24 -6.32 1.15
C VAL A 26 13.44 -6.69 0.29
N ASP A 27 13.47 -7.90 -0.27
CA ASP A 27 14.57 -8.36 -1.11
C ASP A 27 14.72 -7.50 -2.38
N ASP A 28 13.62 -7.08 -3.03
CA ASP A 28 13.65 -6.17 -4.19
C ASP A 28 14.16 -4.77 -3.82
N LEU A 29 13.67 -4.20 -2.71
CA LEU A 29 14.12 -2.90 -2.22
C LEU A 29 15.64 -2.91 -1.93
N LEU A 30 16.12 -3.96 -1.27
CA LEU A 30 17.54 -4.13 -0.98
C LEU A 30 18.38 -4.32 -2.25
N ALA A 31 17.86 -5.05 -3.25
CA ALA A 31 18.55 -5.25 -4.53
C ALA A 31 18.75 -3.94 -5.31
N GLU A 32 17.87 -2.97 -5.13
CA GLU A 32 17.99 -1.61 -5.70
C GLU A 32 18.71 -0.62 -4.78
N GLY A 33 19.23 -1.07 -3.64
CA GLY A 33 20.01 -0.26 -2.71
C GLY A 33 19.18 0.66 -1.81
N ILE A 34 17.87 0.40 -1.69
CA ILE A 34 17.01 1.14 -0.76
C ILE A 34 17.29 0.66 0.67
N ASN A 35 17.56 1.61 1.56
CA ASN A 35 17.81 1.33 2.96
C ASN A 35 16.50 1.13 3.73
N ILE A 36 16.39 0.02 4.46
CA ILE A 36 15.24 -0.29 5.31
C ILE A 36 15.70 -0.27 6.76
N GLU A 37 15.14 0.65 7.56
CA GLU A 37 15.54 0.84 8.95
C GLU A 37 14.97 -0.25 9.86
N LEU A 38 13.72 -0.64 9.59
CA LEU A 38 12.93 -1.50 10.47
C LEU A 38 11.89 -2.25 9.67
N ILE A 39 11.61 -3.48 10.10
CA ILE A 39 10.44 -4.23 9.65
C ILE A 39 9.47 -4.34 10.83
N LEU A 40 8.18 -4.10 10.57
CA LEU A 40 7.12 -4.27 11.54
C LEU A 40 6.33 -5.53 11.21
N ASP A 41 6.22 -6.47 12.15
CA ASP A 41 5.38 -7.67 11.99
C ASP A 41 4.91 -8.18 13.36
N ARG A 42 3.59 -8.36 13.51
CA ARG A 42 2.97 -8.80 14.79
C ARG A 42 3.38 -10.21 15.19
N GLY A 43 3.66 -11.10 14.22
CA GLY A 43 3.93 -12.51 14.47
C GLY A 43 5.42 -12.87 14.57
N LYS A 44 6.31 -11.92 14.26
CA LYS A 44 7.76 -12.16 14.14
C LYS A 44 8.61 -11.15 14.93
N GLY A 45 8.00 -10.48 15.91
CA GLY A 45 8.72 -9.55 16.79
C GLY A 45 9.92 -10.22 17.46
N GLY A 46 11.07 -9.55 17.45
CA GLY A 46 12.33 -10.05 18.01
C GLY A 46 13.20 -10.84 17.03
N GLU A 47 12.70 -11.12 15.81
CA GLU A 47 13.51 -11.70 14.73
C GLU A 47 14.32 -10.63 13.99
N SER A 48 15.14 -11.09 13.03
CA SER A 48 15.76 -10.22 12.02
C SER A 48 15.63 -10.84 10.64
N TYR A 49 15.54 -10.00 9.62
CA TYR A 49 15.49 -10.43 8.22
C TYR A 49 16.47 -9.61 7.40
N ARG A 50 17.42 -10.25 6.72
CA ARG A 50 18.53 -9.58 6.00
C ARG A 50 19.30 -8.58 6.87
N ASN A 51 19.49 -8.91 8.15
CA ASN A 51 20.09 -8.05 9.18
C ASN A 51 19.27 -6.79 9.54
N ILE A 52 18.01 -6.71 9.12
CA ILE A 52 17.08 -5.65 9.51
C ILE A 52 16.27 -6.17 10.72
N PRO A 53 16.14 -5.39 11.81
CA PRO A 53 15.36 -5.79 12.97
C PRO A 53 13.86 -5.91 12.63
N VAL A 54 13.18 -6.88 13.24
CA VAL A 54 11.73 -7.06 13.15
C VAL A 54 11.12 -6.77 14.52
N LEU A 55 10.15 -5.85 14.58
CA LEU A 55 9.43 -5.51 15.80
C LEU A 55 7.93 -5.68 15.61
N ALA A 56 7.22 -6.00 16.68
CA ALA A 56 5.78 -5.78 16.71
C ALA A 56 5.52 -4.26 16.77
N ILE A 57 4.39 -3.79 16.23
CA ILE A 57 4.08 -2.35 16.26
C ILE A 57 3.90 -1.85 17.70
N GLU A 58 3.44 -2.73 18.59
CA GLU A 58 3.25 -2.49 20.00
C GLU A 58 4.58 -2.32 20.75
N ASP A 59 5.67 -2.90 20.23
CA ASP A 59 7.02 -2.80 20.77
C ASP A 59 7.83 -1.66 20.12
N ALA A 60 7.30 -1.06 19.05
CA ALA A 60 7.89 0.11 18.43
C ALA A 60 7.61 1.32 19.33
N GLY A 61 8.48 1.54 20.31
CA GLY A 61 8.31 2.57 21.34
C GLY A 61 7.99 3.96 20.77
N ASP A 62 7.40 4.80 21.64
CA ASP A 62 6.91 6.13 21.30
C ASP A 62 7.97 6.91 20.51
N ASN A 63 7.60 7.35 19.32
CA ASN A 63 8.41 8.07 18.33
C ASN A 63 9.22 7.25 17.31
N ARG A 64 9.22 5.91 17.37
CA ARG A 64 9.97 5.12 16.37
C ARG A 64 9.44 5.34 14.95
N LEU A 65 8.14 5.58 14.81
CA LEU A 65 7.47 5.85 13.54
C LEU A 65 7.40 7.33 13.16
N THR A 66 7.78 8.24 14.07
CA THR A 66 7.71 9.68 13.85
C THR A 66 8.54 10.10 12.63
N GLY A 67 7.87 10.76 11.69
CA GLY A 67 8.51 11.27 10.47
C GLY A 67 8.87 10.20 9.45
N LYS A 68 8.44 8.94 9.64
CA LYS A 68 8.84 7.81 8.80
C LYS A 68 7.93 7.63 7.60
N THR A 69 8.50 7.09 6.53
CA THR A 69 7.73 6.50 5.44
C THR A 69 7.58 5.01 5.70
N ILE A 70 6.35 4.51 5.63
CA ILE A 70 6.03 3.10 5.88
C ILE A 70 5.45 2.49 4.60
N LEU A 71 6.04 1.42 4.09
CA LEU A 71 5.48 0.62 3.00
C LEU A 71 4.78 -0.61 3.57
N ILE A 72 3.49 -0.75 3.31
CA ILE A 72 2.73 -1.94 3.70
C ILE A 72 3.03 -3.06 2.70
N GLY A 73 3.67 -4.12 3.17
CA GLY A 73 3.99 -5.34 2.42
C GLY A 73 2.96 -6.47 2.59
N LEU A 74 1.73 -6.12 3.00
CA LEU A 74 0.62 -7.05 3.19
C LEU A 74 -0.41 -6.93 2.07
N HIS A 75 -1.03 -8.05 1.71
CA HIS A 75 -2.17 -8.09 0.79
C HIS A 75 -3.19 -9.15 1.23
N ASN A 76 -3.60 -9.08 2.49
CA ASN A 76 -4.51 -10.05 3.11
C ASN A 76 -5.92 -9.45 3.24
N HIS A 77 -6.94 -10.17 2.76
CA HIS A 77 -8.35 -9.72 2.80
C HIS A 77 -8.90 -9.55 4.22
N TYR A 78 -8.34 -10.25 5.21
CA TYR A 78 -8.75 -10.18 6.61
C TYR A 78 -8.09 -9.01 7.37
N VAL A 79 -7.20 -8.25 6.73
CA VAL A 79 -6.59 -7.06 7.33
C VAL A 79 -7.38 -5.85 6.88
N ASP A 80 -7.98 -5.15 7.84
CA ASP A 80 -8.54 -3.83 7.58
C ASP A 80 -7.39 -2.84 7.35
N ILE A 81 -7.15 -2.53 6.08
CA ILE A 81 -6.07 -1.65 5.65
C ILE A 81 -6.31 -0.19 6.09
N ASN A 82 -7.58 0.23 6.24
CA ASN A 82 -7.93 1.57 6.72
C ASN A 82 -7.63 1.72 8.20
N LEU A 83 -7.98 0.71 9.01
CA LEU A 83 -7.65 0.68 10.43
C LEU A 83 -6.13 0.64 10.66
N LEU A 84 -5.40 -0.15 9.86
CA LEU A 84 -3.94 -0.20 9.89
C LEU A 84 -3.34 1.17 9.54
N HIS A 85 -3.81 1.79 8.45
CA HIS A 85 -3.38 3.12 8.03
C HIS A 85 -3.60 4.16 9.13
N ALA A 86 -4.79 4.20 9.74
CA ALA A 86 -5.10 5.10 10.84
C ALA A 86 -4.18 4.86 12.06
N SER A 87 -3.89 3.60 12.38
CA SER A 87 -3.02 3.22 13.50
C SER A 87 -1.56 3.66 13.26
N LEU A 88 -1.06 3.53 12.03
CA LEU A 88 0.29 3.97 11.67
C LEU A 88 0.42 5.51 11.69
N LEU A 89 -0.61 6.24 11.22
CA LEU A 89 -0.66 7.70 11.33
C LEU A 89 -0.70 8.16 12.79
N ALA A 90 -1.54 7.53 13.61
CA ALA A 90 -1.63 7.84 15.04
C ALA A 90 -0.30 7.59 15.78
N ALA A 91 0.49 6.63 15.31
CA ALA A 91 1.83 6.35 15.83
C ALA A 91 2.93 7.29 15.29
N GLY A 92 2.58 8.26 14.43
CA GLY A 92 3.48 9.32 13.97
C GLY A 92 4.08 9.13 12.57
N ALA A 93 3.66 8.11 11.82
CA ALA A 93 4.10 7.94 10.44
C ALA A 93 3.76 9.20 9.61
N ALA A 94 4.75 9.70 8.85
CA ALA A 94 4.55 10.87 7.99
C ALA A 94 3.94 10.50 6.64
N ARG A 95 4.25 9.30 6.14
CA ARG A 95 3.76 8.80 4.86
C ARG A 95 3.53 7.29 4.95
N ILE A 96 2.43 6.83 4.41
CA ILE A 96 2.10 5.42 4.32
C ILE A 96 1.88 5.08 2.86
N LEU A 97 2.57 4.05 2.40
CA LEU A 97 2.58 3.56 1.04
C LEU A 97 1.96 2.17 0.99
N SER A 98 1.29 1.88 -0.12
CA SER A 98 0.78 0.55 -0.42
C SER A 98 1.70 -0.15 -1.43
N PRO A 99 1.51 -1.45 -1.70
CA PRO A 99 2.27 -2.13 -2.74
C PRO A 99 2.13 -1.52 -4.15
N ILE A 100 1.09 -0.70 -4.39
CA ILE A 100 0.93 0.08 -5.64
C ILE A 100 2.10 1.03 -5.86
N ASN A 101 2.67 1.57 -4.78
CA ASN A 101 3.77 2.54 -4.85
C ASN A 101 5.15 1.89 -4.96
N LEU A 102 5.24 0.54 -4.98
CA LEU A 102 6.54 -0.15 -5.07
C LEU A 102 7.37 0.28 -6.30
N PRO A 103 6.80 0.45 -7.51
CA PRO A 103 7.57 0.90 -8.67
C PRO A 103 8.14 2.32 -8.53
N GLU A 104 7.59 3.16 -7.64
CA GLU A 104 8.15 4.49 -7.34
C GLU A 104 9.44 4.38 -6.52
N LEU A 105 9.55 3.36 -5.67
CA LEU A 105 10.68 3.13 -4.78
C LEU A 105 11.75 2.25 -5.41
N ALA A 106 11.31 1.22 -6.14
CA ALA A 106 12.13 0.18 -6.75
C ALA A 106 11.59 -0.12 -8.16
N PRO A 107 11.97 0.69 -9.17
CA PRO A 107 11.46 0.56 -10.54
C PRO A 107 11.77 -0.79 -11.22
N GLN A 108 12.76 -1.54 -10.73
CA GLN A 108 13.16 -2.86 -11.22
C GLN A 108 12.65 -4.00 -10.31
N ALA A 109 11.84 -3.70 -9.31
CA ALA A 109 11.24 -4.69 -8.42
C ALA A 109 10.51 -5.76 -9.24
N ARG A 110 10.83 -7.03 -8.94
CA ARG A 110 10.22 -8.17 -9.63
C ARG A 110 8.94 -8.61 -8.96
N THR A 111 8.79 -8.29 -7.68
CA THR A 111 7.59 -8.57 -6.90
C THR A 111 6.43 -7.84 -7.54
N ARG A 112 5.47 -8.64 -8.00
CA ARG A 112 4.16 -8.18 -8.43
C ARG A 112 3.19 -8.64 -7.35
N PRO A 113 2.85 -7.79 -6.37
CA PRO A 113 1.98 -8.17 -5.26
C PRO A 113 0.58 -8.50 -5.81
N GLY A 114 0.38 -9.77 -6.17
CA GLY A 114 -0.85 -10.29 -6.73
C GLY A 114 -1.07 -9.98 -8.22
N TYR A 115 -1.98 -10.74 -8.81
CA TYR A 115 -2.42 -10.63 -10.21
C TYR A 115 -3.10 -9.30 -10.57
N TRP A 116 -3.29 -8.42 -9.59
CA TRP A 116 -4.01 -7.15 -9.70
C TRP A 116 -3.11 -5.93 -9.87
N LEU A 117 -1.80 -6.07 -9.71
CA LEU A 117 -0.84 -4.97 -9.80
C LEU A 117 0.08 -5.24 -11.00
N ASP A 118 -0.36 -4.78 -12.17
CA ASP A 118 0.52 -4.73 -13.33
C ASP A 118 1.27 -3.39 -13.34
N PRO A 119 2.57 -3.35 -13.00
CA PRO A 119 3.34 -2.11 -13.03
C PRO A 119 3.47 -1.54 -14.45
N GLY A 120 3.19 -2.32 -15.49
CA GLY A 120 3.16 -1.87 -16.87
C GLY A 120 1.85 -1.20 -17.30
N PHE A 121 0.82 -1.22 -16.47
CA PHE A 121 -0.49 -0.66 -16.83
C PHE A 121 -0.49 0.87 -16.74
N SER A 122 -0.82 1.54 -17.85
CA SER A 122 -0.89 3.00 -17.90
C SER A 122 -2.32 3.51 -17.74
N TYR A 123 -2.68 3.93 -16.52
CA TYR A 123 -3.99 4.55 -16.29
C TYR A 123 -4.20 5.82 -17.13
N ALA A 124 -3.14 6.57 -17.42
CA ALA A 124 -3.21 7.77 -18.26
C ALA A 124 -3.58 7.43 -19.71
N ALA A 125 -3.08 6.32 -20.24
CA ALA A 125 -3.38 5.89 -21.60
C ALA A 125 -4.85 5.44 -21.78
N HIS A 126 -5.55 5.12 -20.69
CA HIS A 126 -6.91 4.57 -20.69
C HIS A 126 -7.98 5.53 -20.16
N GLN A 127 -7.68 6.83 -20.06
CA GLN A 127 -8.62 7.83 -19.53
C GLN A 127 -9.95 7.88 -20.31
N CYS A 128 -9.90 7.71 -21.64
CA CYS A 128 -11.09 7.71 -22.48
C CYS A 128 -12.00 6.50 -22.18
N GLU A 129 -11.41 5.32 -21.98
CA GLU A 129 -12.12 4.10 -21.63
C GLU A 129 -12.75 4.21 -20.24
N PHE A 130 -12.04 4.78 -19.27
CA PHE A 130 -12.60 5.01 -17.93
C PHE A 130 -13.79 5.96 -17.96
N ALA A 131 -13.70 7.07 -18.70
CA ALA A 131 -14.83 7.98 -18.88
C ALA A 131 -16.03 7.27 -19.54
N ARG A 132 -15.78 6.41 -20.53
CA ARG A 132 -16.82 5.61 -21.18
C ARG A 132 -17.47 4.64 -20.19
N ILE A 133 -16.69 3.91 -19.41
CA ILE A 133 -17.19 2.96 -18.40
C ILE A 133 -18.03 3.69 -17.37
N ARG A 134 -17.53 4.81 -16.83
CA ARG A 134 -18.26 5.63 -15.86
C ARG A 134 -19.64 6.04 -16.37
N ASN A 135 -19.76 6.39 -17.65
CA ASN A 135 -21.03 6.78 -18.29
C ASN A 135 -21.99 5.61 -18.52
N LEU A 136 -21.50 4.35 -18.49
CA LEU A 136 -22.34 3.15 -18.60
C LEU A 136 -22.94 2.73 -17.26
N LEU A 137 -22.40 3.21 -16.13
CA LEU A 137 -22.91 2.92 -14.80
C LEU A 137 -24.23 3.67 -14.57
N ALA A 138 -25.26 2.94 -14.15
CA ALA A 138 -26.64 3.44 -14.09
C ALA A 138 -26.85 4.44 -12.93
N ASP A 139 -26.30 4.14 -11.77
CA ASP A 139 -26.52 4.86 -10.52
C ASP A 139 -25.25 5.58 -10.02
N GLU A 140 -25.45 6.54 -9.11
CA GLU A 140 -24.36 7.36 -8.58
C GLU A 140 -23.47 6.62 -7.58
N ILE A 141 -23.99 5.59 -6.91
CA ILE A 141 -23.21 4.77 -5.97
C ILE A 141 -22.14 4.01 -6.75
N SER A 142 -22.54 3.35 -7.84
CA SER A 142 -21.64 2.66 -8.77
C SER A 142 -20.59 3.59 -9.35
N ARG A 143 -20.97 4.81 -9.77
CA ARG A 143 -20.02 5.81 -10.31
C ARG A 143 -19.03 6.28 -9.25
N SER A 144 -19.50 6.56 -8.04
CA SER A 144 -18.65 6.98 -6.93
C SER A 144 -17.66 5.89 -6.53
N LEU A 145 -18.11 4.64 -6.48
CA LEU A 145 -17.25 3.49 -6.22
C LEU A 145 -16.21 3.31 -7.32
N PHE A 146 -16.61 3.43 -8.58
CA PHE A 146 -15.68 3.38 -9.72
C PHE A 146 -14.61 4.47 -9.65
N ASP A 147 -15.01 5.72 -9.37
CA ASP A 147 -14.10 6.85 -9.23
C ASP A 147 -13.12 6.64 -8.06
N ALA A 148 -13.59 6.12 -6.92
CA ALA A 148 -12.76 5.82 -5.76
C ALA A 148 -11.76 4.68 -6.04
N ILE A 149 -12.18 3.60 -6.71
CA ILE A 149 -11.30 2.50 -7.12
C ILE A 149 -10.19 3.05 -8.03
N LEU A 150 -10.54 3.86 -9.03
CA LEU A 150 -9.55 4.43 -9.94
C LEU A 150 -8.56 5.35 -9.21
N ALA A 151 -9.06 6.23 -8.34
CA ALA A 151 -8.22 7.12 -7.54
C ALA A 151 -7.20 6.33 -6.72
N TYR A 152 -7.66 5.36 -5.92
CA TYR A 152 -6.79 4.49 -5.14
C TYR A 152 -5.78 3.73 -6.00
N ARG A 153 -6.22 3.21 -7.14
CA ARG A 153 -5.36 2.43 -8.04
C ARG A 153 -4.27 3.25 -8.72
N GLN A 154 -4.50 4.54 -8.92
CA GLN A 154 -3.53 5.48 -9.48
C GLN A 154 -2.57 6.03 -8.43
N SER A 155 -3.06 6.31 -7.22
CA SER A 155 -2.29 6.98 -6.17
C SER A 155 -1.63 6.01 -5.19
N GLY A 156 -2.20 4.83 -5.00
CA GLY A 156 -1.87 3.94 -3.89
C GLY A 156 -2.26 4.50 -2.52
N ASN A 157 -2.97 5.64 -2.46
CA ASN A 157 -3.35 6.33 -1.23
C ASN A 157 -4.46 5.55 -0.53
N ILE A 158 -4.13 4.89 0.57
CA ILE A 158 -5.07 4.04 1.31
C ILE A 158 -6.28 4.83 1.81
N ALA A 159 -6.15 6.14 2.06
CA ALA A 159 -7.30 6.97 2.45
C ALA A 159 -8.38 7.08 1.36
N GLU A 160 -8.04 6.77 0.11
CA GLU A 160 -8.96 6.72 -1.04
C GLU A 160 -9.46 5.29 -1.31
N CYS A 161 -8.96 4.28 -0.59
CA CYS A 161 -9.37 2.90 -0.80
C CYS A 161 -10.84 2.71 -0.37
N PRO A 162 -11.74 2.33 -1.30
CA PRO A 162 -13.14 2.12 -0.95
C PRO A 162 -13.27 0.95 0.03
N VAL A 163 -14.27 1.05 0.92
CA VAL A 163 -14.62 -0.02 1.85
C VAL A 163 -15.63 -0.92 1.15
N PRO A 164 -15.29 -2.17 0.79
CA PRO A 164 -16.27 -3.09 0.24
C PRO A 164 -17.27 -3.47 1.32
N SER A 165 -18.53 -3.63 0.94
CA SER A 165 -19.48 -4.33 1.79
C SER A 165 -19.23 -5.83 1.68
N LEU A 166 -19.13 -6.49 2.84
CA LEU A 166 -18.92 -7.94 2.93
C LEU A 166 -20.23 -8.70 3.14
N GLU A 167 -21.34 -7.99 3.35
CA GLU A 167 -22.63 -8.58 3.70
C GLU A 167 -23.54 -8.76 2.48
N ASP A 168 -23.29 -8.01 1.39
CA ASP A 168 -24.12 -7.99 0.18
C ASP A 168 -23.29 -8.10 -1.12
N GLU A 169 -22.06 -8.63 -1.05
CA GLU A 169 -21.09 -8.68 -2.15
C GLU A 169 -21.68 -9.22 -3.48
N TYR A 170 -22.58 -10.20 -3.39
CA TYR A 170 -23.22 -10.82 -4.56
C TYR A 170 -24.76 -10.76 -4.53
N THR A 171 -25.35 -10.50 -3.36
CA THR A 171 -26.81 -10.51 -3.17
C THR A 171 -27.22 -9.34 -2.29
N PRO A 172 -28.04 -8.39 -2.79
CA PRO A 172 -28.55 -7.29 -1.99
C PRO A 172 -29.24 -7.77 -0.71
N ILE A 173 -29.00 -7.09 0.40
CA ILE A 173 -29.73 -7.35 1.64
C ILE A 173 -31.19 -6.92 1.46
N GLY A 174 -32.13 -7.81 1.81
CA GLY A 174 -33.56 -7.48 1.85
C GLY A 174 -34.33 -7.71 0.55
N LEU A 175 -33.84 -8.56 -0.35
CA LEU A 175 -34.62 -9.15 -1.45
C LEU A 175 -35.50 -10.31 -0.96
#